data_AF-A0A392NFT1-F1
#
_entry.id   AF-A0A392NFT1-F1
#
_cell.length_a   1.000
_cell.length_b   1.000
_cell.length_c   1.000
_cell.angle_alpha   90.00
_cell.angle_beta   90.00
_cell.angle_gamma   90.00
#
_symmetry.space_group_name_H-M   'P 1'
#
loop_
_entity.id
_entity.type
_entity.pdbx_description
1 polymer ?
#
loop_
_entity_poly.entity_id
_entity_poly.type
_entity_poly.pdbx_seq_one_letter_code
_entity_poly.pdbx_strand_id
1 'polypeptide(L)' 'YQIPDDWPYQEARRLFKEPEVSTDDEVLNLKWSPPDEEGLITFLVNENGFNSDRVTKAIEKIKAAKNKSSQGR' A
#
# COMPACT_ATOMS: atom_id res chain seq x y z
N TYR A 1 -1.77 -5.69 42.86
CA TYR A 1 -1.77 -5.16 41.49
C TYR A 1 -2.07 -3.68 41.59
N GLN A 2 -1.14 -2.80 41.22
CA GLN A 2 -1.30 -1.34 41.32
C GLN A 2 -1.38 -0.78 39.91
N ILE A 3 -2.49 -0.11 39.60
CA ILE A 3 -2.67 0.58 38.33
C ILE A 3 -2.11 1.99 38.53
N PRO A 4 -1.21 2.48 37.66
CA PRO A 4 -0.75 3.86 37.67
C PRO A 4 -1.91 4.86 37.67
N ASP A 5 -1.79 5.93 38.45
CA ASP A 5 -2.85 6.93 38.62
C ASP A 5 -3.26 7.60 37.29
N ASP A 6 -2.29 7.83 36.40
CA ASP A 6 -2.51 8.44 35.08
C ASP A 6 -2.70 7.42 33.94
N TRP A 7 -3.15 6.19 34.22
CA TRP A 7 -3.33 5.20 33.16
C TRP A 7 -4.54 5.56 32.26
N PRO A 8 -4.36 5.88 30.97
CA PRO A 8 -5.42 6.37 30.08
C PRO A 8 -6.28 5.23 29.50
N TYR A 9 -6.81 4.36 30.36
CA TYR A 9 -7.49 3.12 29.95
C TYR A 9 -8.77 3.44 29.18
N GLN A 10 -9.49 4.46 29.61
CA GLN A 10 -10.75 4.87 28.99
C GLN A 10 -10.53 5.42 27.57
N GLU A 11 -9.50 6.24 27.40
CA GLU A 11 -9.11 6.79 26.09
C GLU A 11 -8.59 5.69 25.16
N ALA A 12 -7.73 4.79 25.65
CA ALA A 12 -7.27 3.63 24.87
C ALA A 12 -8.46 2.75 24.44
N ARG A 13 -9.41 2.48 25.35
CA ARG A 13 -10.62 1.72 25.05
C ARG A 13 -11.50 2.42 24.02
N ARG A 14 -11.60 3.75 24.05
CA ARG A 14 -12.32 4.52 23.02
C ARG A 14 -11.62 4.39 21.67
N LEU A 15 -10.30 4.56 21.61
CA LEU A 15 -9.53 4.44 20.37
C LEU A 15 -9.69 3.08 19.68
N PHE A 16 -9.77 1.98 20.46
CA PHE A 16 -10.02 0.65 19.89
C PHE A 16 -11.47 0.45 19.40
N LYS A 17 -12.45 1.14 19.98
CA LYS A 17 -13.87 1.01 19.62
C LYS A 17 -14.29 1.96 18.52
N GLU A 18 -13.78 3.17 18.57
CA GLU A 18 -14.06 4.31 17.70
C GLU A 18 -12.72 4.81 17.15
N PRO A 19 -12.03 3.98 16.33
CA PRO A 19 -10.82 4.42 15.67
C PRO A 19 -11.18 5.49 14.63
N GLU A 20 -10.28 6.46 14.48
CA GLU A 20 -10.37 7.40 13.37
C GLU A 20 -9.99 6.65 12.09
N VAL A 21 -11.00 6.35 11.27
CA VAL A 21 -10.84 5.65 10.00
C VAL A 21 -11.51 6.46 8.91
N SER A 22 -10.93 6.44 7.70
CA SER A 22 -11.59 6.98 6.52
C SER A 22 -12.78 6.09 6.17
N THR A 23 -13.99 6.58 6.42
CA THR A 23 -15.26 5.88 6.10
C THR A 23 -15.80 6.24 4.72
N ASP A 24 -15.11 7.12 4.00
CA ASP A 24 -15.58 7.62 2.72
C ASP A 24 -15.26 6.62 1.61
N ASP A 25 -16.27 5.82 1.24
CA ASP A 25 -16.18 4.84 0.15
C ASP A 25 -15.85 5.52 -1.20
N GLU A 26 -16.17 6.81 -1.37
CA GLU A 26 -15.80 7.54 -2.60
C GLU A 26 -14.30 7.86 -2.64
N VAL A 27 -13.65 8.03 -1.47
CA VAL A 27 -12.20 8.20 -1.35
C VAL A 27 -11.47 6.87 -1.58
N LEU A 28 -12.10 5.74 -1.25
CA LEU A 28 -11.52 4.40 -1.38
C LEU A 28 -11.85 3.72 -2.73
N ASN A 29 -11.79 4.47 -3.84
CA ASN A 29 -11.91 3.89 -5.19
C ASN A 29 -10.64 3.12 -5.59
N LEU A 30 -10.44 1.94 -4.99
CA LEU A 30 -9.29 1.08 -5.22
C LEU A 30 -9.36 0.44 -6.62
N LYS A 31 -8.68 1.05 -7.58
CA LYS A 31 -8.56 0.55 -8.96
C LYS A 31 -7.12 0.18 -9.26
N TRP A 32 -6.89 -1.06 -9.68
CA TRP A 32 -5.59 -1.51 -10.18
C TRP A 32 -5.38 -1.15 -11.66
N SER A 33 -4.67 -0.05 -11.90
CA SER A 33 -4.19 0.33 -13.23
C SER A 33 -2.97 -0.50 -13.67
N PRO A 34 -2.64 -0.54 -14.97
CA PRO A 34 -1.36 -1.08 -15.43
C PRO A 34 -0.19 -0.23 -14.90
N PRO A 35 0.99 -0.82 -14.67
CA PRO A 35 2.18 -0.05 -14.32
C PRO A 35 2.60 0.87 -15.48
N ASP A 36 3.03 2.08 -15.14
CA ASP A 36 3.65 3.03 -16.08
C ASP A 36 5.13 2.69 -16.24
N GLU A 37 5.50 2.09 -17.37
CA GLU A 37 6.86 1.60 -17.59
C GLU A 37 7.87 2.74 -17.81
N GLU A 38 7.48 3.74 -18.59
CA GLU A 38 8.36 4.86 -18.92
C GLU A 38 8.63 5.73 -17.69
N GLY A 39 7.59 5.98 -16.88
CA GLY A 39 7.72 6.69 -15.61
C GLY A 39 8.59 5.92 -14.60
N LEU A 40 8.38 4.60 -14.48
CA LEU A 40 9.18 3.76 -13.58
C LEU A 40 10.65 3.69 -13.98
N ILE A 41 10.95 3.57 -15.28
CA ILE A 41 12.32 3.58 -15.78
C ILE A 41 12.96 4.96 -15.54
N THR A 42 12.24 6.04 -15.83
CA THR A 42 12.75 7.40 -15.62
C THR A 42 13.10 7.64 -14.16
N PHE A 43 12.18 7.38 -13.25
CA PHE A 43 12.41 7.59 -11.83
C PHE A 43 13.48 6.64 -11.27
N LEU A 44 13.39 5.33 -11.51
CA LEU A 44 14.32 4.39 -10.89
C LEU A 44 15.69 4.37 -11.57
N VAL A 45 15.75 4.36 -12.90
CA VAL A 45 17.02 4.24 -13.63
C VAL A 45 17.67 5.61 -13.82
N ASN A 46 16.94 6.57 -14.40
CA ASN A 46 17.55 7.85 -14.80
C ASN A 46 17.82 8.76 -13.58
N GLU A 47 16.88 8.84 -12.63
CA GLU A 47 17.03 9.72 -11.46
C GLU A 47 17.74 9.04 -10.29
N ASN A 48 17.47 7.75 -10.06
CA ASN A 48 17.99 7.02 -8.89
C ASN A 48 19.09 5.99 -9.20
N GLY A 49 19.51 5.84 -10.47
CA GLY A 49 20.66 5.02 -10.85
C GLY A 49 20.47 3.51 -10.66
N PHE A 50 19.25 3.01 -10.57
CA PHE A 50 18.98 1.57 -10.50
C PHE A 50 19.35 0.86 -11.82
N ASN A 51 19.66 -0.43 -11.73
CA ASN A 51 20.00 -1.23 -12.91
C ASN A 51 18.78 -1.42 -13.83
N SER A 52 18.89 -0.91 -15.07
CA SER A 52 17.83 -0.94 -16.08
C SER A 52 17.29 -2.34 -16.40
N ASP A 53 18.16 -3.33 -16.56
CA ASP A 53 17.74 -4.71 -16.87
C ASP A 53 16.93 -5.33 -15.73
N ARG A 54 17.27 -5.00 -14.48
CA ARG A 54 16.54 -5.48 -13.30
C ARG A 54 15.17 -4.82 -13.18
N VAL A 55 15.09 -3.51 -13.42
CA VAL A 55 13.83 -2.75 -13.38
C VAL A 55 12.88 -3.24 -14.48
N THR A 56 13.38 -3.40 -15.71
CA THR A 56 12.59 -3.90 -16.85
C THR A 56 12.03 -5.30 -16.57
N LYS A 57 12.85 -6.24 -16.08
CA LYS A 57 12.40 -7.59 -15.72
C LYS A 57 11.36 -7.60 -14.59
N ALA A 58 11.46 -6.65 -13.65
CA ALA A 58 10.48 -6.54 -12.56
C ALA A 58 9.13 -6.03 -13.08
N ILE A 59 9.14 -5.05 -13.98
CA ILE A 59 7.94 -4.52 -14.64
C ILE A 59 7.23 -5.63 -15.44
N GLU A 60 7.97 -6.42 -16.22
CA GLU A 60 7.43 -7.57 -16.95
C GLU A 60 6.76 -8.59 -16.02
N LYS A 61 7.37 -8.89 -14.87
CA LYS A 61 6.79 -9.78 -13.86
C LYS A 61 5.48 -9.23 -13.27
N ILE A 62 5.42 -7.92 -13.00
CA ILE A 62 4.20 -7.26 -12.50
C ILE A 62 3.07 -7.37 -13.54
N LYS A 63 3.38 -7.09 -14.81
CA LYS A 63 2.43 -7.25 -15.93
C LYS A 63 1.92 -8.70 -16.03
N ALA A 64 2.81 -9.68 -15.93
CA ALA A 64 2.44 -11.10 -15.98
C ALA A 64 1.60 -11.54 -14.76
N ALA A 65 1.88 -11.01 -13.57
CA ALA A 65 1.14 -11.32 -12.35
C ALA A 65 -0.30 -10.78 -12.39
N LYS A 66 -0.50 -9.58 -12.95
CA LYS A 66 -1.84 -8.98 -13.13
C LYS A 66 -2.78 -9.87 -13.96
N ASN A 67 -2.23 -10.58 -14.95
CA ASN A 67 -3.01 -11.49 -15.81
C ASN A 67 -3.31 -12.85 -15.15
N LYS A 68 -2.66 -13.18 -14.03
CA LYS A 68 -2.89 -14.43 -13.28
C LYS A 68 -3.88 -14.27 -12.12
N SER A 69 -4.29 -13.05 -11.79
CA SER A 69 -5.14 -12.80 -10.61
C SER A 69 -6.63 -12.70 -10.97
N SER A 70 -7.36 -13.79 -10.73
CA SER A 70 -8.59 -13.82 -9.92
C SER A 70 -9.19 -15.22 -10.02
N GLN A 71 -8.53 -16.23 -9.45
CA GLN A 71 -9.28 -17.42 -9.05
C GLN A 71 -10.06 -17.00 -7.80
N GLY A 72 -11.37 -16.82 -7.97
CA GLY A 72 -12.27 -16.31 -6.93
C GLY A 72 -12.26 -17.18 -5.67
N ARG A 73 -12.61 -16.54 -4.55
CA ARG A 73 -13.02 -17.25 -3.33
C ARG A 73 -14.48 -17.67 -3.43
#